data_AF-A0A3M6UH65-F1
#
_entry.id   AF-A0A3M6UH65-F1
#
_cell.length_a   1.000
_cell.length_b   1.000
_cell.length_c   1.000
_cell.angle_alpha   90.00
_cell.angle_beta   90.00
_cell.angle_gamma   90.00
#
_symmetry.space_group_name_H-M   'P 1'
#
loop_
_entity.id
_entity.type
_entity.pdbx_description
1 polymer ?
#
loop_
_entity_poly.entity_id
_entity_poly.type
_entity_poly.pdbx_seq_one_letter_code
_entity_poly.pdbx_strand_id
1 'polypeptide(L)' 'MIAYDALLGAGASWKELCSRAMFHSGDSDSTGVIAAAWWGALYGMDSVPKGNYQNLEYRERIENVAAKLFAKA' A
#
# COMPACT_ATOMS: atom_id res chain seq x y z
N MET A 1 -15.15 3.60 1.16
CA MET A 1 -15.09 4.56 0.03
C MET A 1 -13.76 5.31 -0.03
N ILE A 2 -13.18 5.76 1.08
CA ILE A 2 -11.91 6.53 1.13
C ILE A 2 -10.76 5.84 0.37
N ALA A 3 -10.47 4.55 0.64
CA ALA A 3 -9.37 3.84 0.00
C ALA A 3 -9.49 3.78 -1.54
N TYR A 4 -10.72 3.64 -2.04
CA TYR A 4 -10.98 3.57 -3.48
C TYR A 4 -10.88 4.95 -4.14
N ASP A 5 -11.42 5.98 -3.50
CA ASP A 5 -11.27 7.37 -3.94
C ASP A 5 -9.79 7.79 -3.98
N ALA A 6 -9.02 7.41 -2.96
CA ALA A 6 -7.59 7.66 -2.92
C ALA A 6 -6.85 6.96 -4.07
N LEU A 7 -7.17 5.70 -4.37
CA LEU A 7 -6.56 4.97 -5.49
C LEU A 7 -6.84 5.66 -6.83
N LEU A 8 -8.09 6.10 -7.06
CA LEU A 8 -8.48 6.82 -8.27
C LEU A 8 -7.81 8.19 -8.38
N GLY A 9 -7.71 8.93 -7.27
CA GLY A 9 -7.12 10.27 -7.24
C GLY A 9 -5.59 10.29 -7.27
N ALA A 10 -4.93 9.21 -6.82
CA ALA A 10 -3.48 9.15 -6.71
C ALA A 10 -2.77 8.72 -8.00
N GLY A 11 -3.43 7.94 -8.87
CA GLY A 11 -2.75 7.29 -9.99
C GLY A 11 -1.51 6.52 -9.53
N ALA A 12 -0.38 6.65 -10.22
CA ALA A 12 0.90 6.03 -9.84
C ALA A 12 1.70 6.84 -8.79
N SER A 13 1.10 7.79 -8.08
CA SER A 13 1.79 8.59 -7.06
C SER A 13 1.59 8.00 -5.66
N TRP A 14 2.61 7.30 -5.15
CA TRP A 14 2.61 6.81 -3.76
C TRP A 14 2.37 7.93 -2.74
N LYS A 15 2.99 9.10 -2.93
CA LYS A 15 2.84 10.26 -2.04
C LYS A 15 1.38 10.75 -2.01
N GLU A 16 0.75 10.87 -3.16
CA GLU A 16 -0.65 11.31 -3.26
C GLU A 16 -1.60 10.28 -2.63
N LEU A 17 -1.33 8.98 -2.82
CA LEU A 17 -2.07 7.91 -2.16
C LEU A 17 -2.01 8.04 -0.64
N CYS A 18 -0.81 8.20 -0.06
CA CYS A 18 -0.64 8.38 1.38
C CYS A 18 -1.39 9.62 1.89
N SER A 19 -1.27 10.75 1.20
CA SER A 19 -1.96 12.00 1.56
C SER A 19 -3.48 11.84 1.60
N ARG A 20 -4.07 11.02 0.72
CA ARG A 20 -5.52 10.80 0.66
C ARG A 20 -6.01 9.69 1.61
N ALA A 21 -5.29 8.57 1.67
CA ALA A 21 -5.76 7.35 2.34
C ALA A 21 -5.18 7.12 3.74
N MET A 22 -4.03 7.71 4.06
CA MET A 22 -3.30 7.41 5.32
C MET A 22 -3.21 8.60 6.26
N PHE A 23 -3.28 9.83 5.73
CA PHE A 23 -3.07 11.05 6.51
C PHE A 23 -4.37 11.86 6.63
N HIS A 24 -5.36 11.29 7.32
CA HIS A 24 -6.62 11.96 7.65
C HIS A 24 -7.11 11.60 9.05
N SER A 25 -8.04 12.38 9.61
CA SER A 25 -8.49 12.27 11.00
C SER A 25 -9.51 11.15 11.28
N GLY A 26 -9.63 10.18 10.37
CA GLY A 26 -10.56 9.06 10.49
C GLY A 26 -9.83 7.78 10.85
N ASP A 27 -10.46 6.65 10.54
CA ASP A 27 -9.85 5.32 10.59
C ASP A 27 -8.85 5.14 9.42
N SER A 28 -7.72 5.81 9.57
CA SER A 28 -6.73 6.06 8.51
C SER A 28 -5.77 4.90 8.30
N ASP A 29 -5.50 4.10 9.32
CA ASP A 29 -4.73 2.86 9.19
C ASP A 29 -5.54 1.82 8.39
N SER A 30 -6.84 1.67 8.68
CA SER A 30 -7.72 0.74 7.95
C SER A 30 -7.92 1.12 6.49
N THR A 31 -8.08 2.40 6.20
CA THR A 31 -8.22 2.89 4.81
C THR A 31 -6.88 2.87 4.07
N GLY A 32 -5.80 3.22 4.76
CA GLY A 32 -4.43 3.17 4.25
C GLY A 32 -4.00 1.78 3.82
N VAL A 33 -4.23 0.76 4.65
CA VAL A 33 -3.81 -0.61 4.33
C VAL A 33 -4.55 -1.17 3.12
N ILE A 34 -5.85 -0.89 2.98
CA ILE A 34 -6.63 -1.32 1.81
C ILE A 34 -6.15 -0.61 0.54
N ALA A 35 -5.94 0.72 0.60
CA ALA A 35 -5.48 1.50 -0.53
C ALA A 35 -4.08 1.07 -1.01
N ALA A 36 -3.15 0.87 -0.07
CA ALA A 36 -1.78 0.44 -0.37
C ALA A 36 -1.72 -0.96 -0.97
N ALA A 37 -2.56 -1.90 -0.50
CA ALA A 37 -2.62 -3.25 -1.06
C ALA A 37 -3.04 -3.23 -2.54
N TRP A 38 -4.07 -2.45 -2.89
CA TRP A 38 -4.50 -2.29 -4.29
C TRP A 38 -3.45 -1.55 -5.13
N TRP A 39 -2.92 -0.46 -4.60
CA TRP A 39 -1.94 0.36 -5.32
C TRP A 39 -0.65 -0.41 -5.60
N GLY A 40 -0.13 -1.15 -4.61
CA GLY A 40 1.07 -1.98 -4.76
C GLY A 40 0.89 -3.10 -5.77
N ALA A 41 -0.31 -3.69 -5.86
CA ALA A 41 -0.64 -4.70 -6.87
C ALA A 41 -0.65 -4.13 -8.30
N LEU A 42 -0.98 -2.84 -8.47
CA LEU A 42 -1.05 -2.18 -9.78
C LEU A 42 0.29 -1.56 -10.22
N TYR A 43 1.06 -0.99 -9.28
CA TYR A 43 2.20 -0.14 -9.58
C TYR A 43 3.54 -0.65 -9.03
N GLY A 44 3.54 -1.73 -8.25
CA GLY A 44 4.75 -2.26 -7.63
C GLY A 44 5.31 -1.36 -6.51
N MET A 45 6.61 -1.46 -6.24
CA MET A 45 7.26 -0.82 -5.09
C MET A 45 8.34 0.21 -5.48
N ASP A 46 8.66 0.37 -6.76
CA ASP A 46 9.83 1.14 -7.21
C ASP A 46 9.78 2.63 -6.81
N SER A 47 8.59 3.22 -6.78
CA SER A 47 8.39 4.62 -6.36
C SER A 47 8.13 4.78 -4.85
N VAL A 48 8.13 3.69 -4.07
CA VAL A 48 7.92 3.73 -2.62
C VAL A 48 9.27 3.99 -1.94
N PRO A 49 9.42 5.04 -1.11
CA PRO A 49 10.68 5.29 -0.41
C PRO A 49 11.09 4.08 0.44
N LYS A 50 12.34 3.63 0.31
CA LYS A 50 12.87 2.47 1.06
C LYS A 50 12.63 2.58 2.57
N GLY A 51 12.74 3.78 3.12
CA GLY A 51 12.47 4.05 4.54
C GLY A 51 11.07 3.64 5.01
N ASN A 52 10.08 3.58 4.11
CA ASN A 52 8.70 3.23 4.46
C ASN A 52 8.49 1.74 4.73
N TYR A 53 9.35 0.86 4.19
CA TYR A 53 9.13 -0.59 4.28
C TYR A 53 10.37 -1.39 4.66
N GLN A 54 11.58 -0.82 4.59
CA GLN A 54 12.82 -1.59 4.70
C GLN A 54 12.93 -2.37 6.02
N ASN A 55 12.45 -1.77 7.12
CA ASN A 55 12.48 -2.32 8.48
C ASN A 55 11.06 -2.56 9.02
N LEU A 56 10.09 -2.81 8.14
CA LEU A 56 8.69 -3.02 8.52
C LEU A 56 8.56 -4.27 9.43
N GLU A 57 7.75 -4.16 10.47
CA GLU A 57 7.40 -5.33 11.30
C GLU A 57 6.82 -6.44 10.42
N TYR A 58 7.27 -7.68 10.64
CA TYR A 58 6.88 -8.85 9.84
C TYR A 58 7.21 -8.79 8.33
N ARG A 59 8.08 -7.88 7.87
CA ARG A 59 8.43 -7.78 6.45
C ARG A 59 8.71 -9.13 5.79
N GLU A 60 9.63 -9.90 6.37
CA GLU A 60 10.02 -11.22 5.82
C GLU A 60 8.82 -12.19 5.77
N ARG A 61 7.97 -12.18 6.80
CA ARG A 61 6.74 -13.00 6.82
C ARG A 61 5.77 -12.57 5.72
N ILE A 62 5.59 -11.28 5.49
CA ILE A 62 4.70 -10.73 4.45
C ILE A 62 5.23 -11.10 3.07
N GLU A 63 6.51 -10.87 2.79
CA GLU A 63 7.16 -11.19 1.50
C GLU A 63 7.06 -12.70 1.20
N ASN A 64 7.31 -13.55 2.20
CA ASN A 64 7.18 -15.00 2.07
C ASN A 64 5.75 -15.45 1.74
N VAL A 65 4.73 -14.86 2.38
CA VAL A 65 3.33 -15.19 2.10
C VAL A 65 2.93 -14.68 0.72
N ALA A 66 3.34 -13.46 0.34
CA ALA A 66 3.08 -12.91 -0.99
C ALA A 66 3.66 -13.79 -2.11
N ALA A 67 4.90 -14.25 -1.98
CA ALA A 67 5.52 -15.17 -2.93
C ALA A 67 4.77 -16.50 -3.05
N LYS A 68 4.32 -17.07 -1.92
CA LYS A 68 3.51 -18.31 -1.91
C LYS A 68 2.13 -18.12 -2.53
N LEU A 69 1.50 -16.95 -2.35
CA LEU A 69 0.22 -16.62 -2.97
C LEU A 69 0.39 -16.45 -4.48
N PHE A 70 1.43 -15.74 -4.92
CA PHE A 70 1.72 -15.56 -6.35
C PHE A 70 1.98 -16.88 -7.06
N ALA A 71 2.71 -17.81 -6.44
CA ALA A 71 2.95 -19.14 -7.00
C ALA A 71 1.70 -20.03 -7.11
N LYS A 72 0.57 -19.61 -6.52
CA LYS A 72 -0.73 -20.30 -6.61
C LYS A 72 -1.71 -19.64 -7.58
N ALA A 73 -1.40 -18.45 -8.07
CA ALA A 73 -2.16 -17.75 -9.09
C ALA A 73 -1.83 -18.31 -10.48
#